data_AF-A0A6B3H014-F1
#
_entry.id   AF-A0A6B3H014-F1
#
_cell.length_a   1.000
_cell.length_b   1.000
_cell.length_c   1.000
_cell.angle_alpha   90.00
_cell.angle_beta   90.00
_cell.angle_gamma   90.00
#
_symmetry.space_group_name_H-M   'P 1'
#
loop_
_entity.id
_entity.type
_entity.pdbx_description
1 polymer ?
#
loop_
_entity_poly.entity_id
_entity_poly.type
_entity_poly.pdbx_seq_one_letter_code
_entity_poly.pdbx_strand_id
1 'polypeptide(L)'
;VLIMVVFFVLGHFGAYTFVRPYLEESTSATVGFITVVLIVFGIGGAVGNFIGGHTVNKSLRGSFIVGGLIMVASLVLLLTIGANKVGVIIAMTLWGLAFGV
;
A
#
# COMPACT_ATOMS: atom_id res chain seq x y z
N VAL A 1 4.23 2.78 21.10
CA VAL A 1 4.85 3.12 19.80
C VAL A 1 5.43 1.88 19.15
N LEU A 2 6.36 1.16 19.80
CA LEU A 2 6.96 -0.04 19.22
C LEU A 2 5.94 -1.10 18.75
N ILE A 3 4.94 -1.42 19.59
CA ILE A 3 3.86 -2.35 19.23
C ILE A 3 3.10 -1.89 17.97
N MET A 4 2.82 -0.59 17.87
CA MET A 4 2.15 0.00 16.72
C MET A 4 3.00 -0.13 15.46
N VAL A 5 4.29 0.15 15.54
CA VAL A 5 5.24 -0.03 14.43
C VAL A 5 5.30 -1.50 14.01
N VAL A 6 5.37 -2.43 14.97
CA VAL A 6 5.39 -3.88 14.70
C VAL A 6 4.15 -4.29 13.92
N PHE A 7 2.95 -3.95 14.39
CA PHE A 7 1.72 -4.29 13.67
C PHE A 7 1.59 -3.59 12.32
N PHE A 8 2.05 -2.33 12.23
CA PHE A 8 2.05 -1.58 10.97
C PHE A 8 2.93 -2.27 9.93
N VAL A 9 4.18 -2.60 10.28
CA VAL A 9 5.12 -3.28 9.39
C VAL A 9 4.62 -4.68 9.05
N LEU A 10 4.21 -5.47 10.04
CA LEU A 10 3.69 -6.82 9.82
C LEU A 10 2.46 -6.82 8.89
N GLY A 11 1.55 -5.87 9.06
CA GLY A 11 0.39 -5.72 8.18
C GLY A 11 0.81 -5.46 6.74
N HIS A 12 1.70 -4.48 6.52
CA HIS A 12 2.16 -4.13 5.18
C HIS A 12 2.88 -5.29 4.50
N PHE A 13 3.87 -5.91 5.15
CA PHE A 13 4.62 -7.02 4.57
C PHE A 13 3.79 -8.30 4.43
N GLY A 14 2.90 -8.57 5.38
CA GLY A 14 1.97 -9.69 5.33
C GLY A 14 1.04 -9.58 4.11
N ALA A 15 0.42 -8.42 3.90
CA ALA A 15 -0.41 -8.19 2.71
C ALA A 15 0.42 -8.17 1.41
N TYR A 16 1.62 -7.55 1.42
CA TYR A 16 2.48 -7.41 0.24
C TYR A 16 2.88 -8.76 -0.35
N THR A 17 3.08 -9.76 0.52
CA THR A 17 3.39 -11.15 0.13
C THR A 17 2.33 -11.75 -0.80
N PHE A 18 1.08 -11.32 -0.67
CA PHE A 18 -0.05 -11.85 -1.45
C PHE A 18 -0.48 -10.99 -2.63
N VAL A 19 0.19 -9.86 -2.90
CA VAL A 19 -0.19 -8.96 -4.01
C VAL A 19 -0.17 -9.68 -5.35
N ARG A 20 0.95 -10.35 -5.64
CA ARG A 20 1.11 -11.07 -6.90
C ARG A 20 0.05 -12.18 -7.07
N PRO A 21 -0.08 -13.15 -6.16
CA PRO A 21 -1.08 -14.21 -6.33
C PRO A 21 -2.51 -13.65 -6.38
N TYR A 22 -2.82 -12.60 -5.60
CA TYR A 22 -4.12 -11.92 -5.67
C TYR A 22 -4.40 -11.35 -7.06
N LEU A 23 -3.44 -10.67 -7.69
CA LEU A 23 -3.62 -10.09 -9.03
C LEU A 23 -3.68 -11.15 -10.13
N GLU A 24 -2.91 -12.23 -10.00
CA GLU A 24 -2.96 -13.36 -10.93
C GLU A 24 -4.34 -14.05 -10.88
N GLU A 25 -4.91 -14.24 -9.69
CA GLU A 25 -6.21 -14.90 -9.49
C GLU A 25 -7.40 -13.98 -9.81
N SER A 26 -7.47 -12.80 -9.20
CA SER A 26 -8.67 -11.93 -9.27
C SER A 26 -8.81 -11.15 -10.58
N THR A 27 -7.69 -10.81 -11.22
CA THR A 27 -7.66 -10.02 -12.46
C THR A 27 -7.14 -10.77 -13.68
N SER A 28 -6.71 -12.02 -13.52
CA SER A 28 -5.94 -12.73 -14.56
C SER A 28 -4.79 -11.86 -15.09
N ALA A 29 -4.13 -11.14 -14.18
CA ALA A 29 -3.12 -10.15 -14.52
C ALA A 29 -1.91 -10.81 -15.18
N THR A 30 -1.41 -10.19 -16.25
CA THR A 30 -0.16 -10.63 -16.87
C THR A 30 1.04 -10.20 -16.02
N VAL A 31 2.14 -10.96 -16.10
CA VAL A 31 3.39 -10.65 -15.39
C VAL A 31 3.83 -9.19 -15.63
N GLY A 32 3.76 -8.71 -16.87
CA GLY A 32 4.12 -7.33 -17.20
C GLY A 32 3.25 -6.28 -16.50
N PHE A 33 1.94 -6.53 -16.35
CA PHE A 33 1.06 -5.63 -15.63
C PHE A 33 1.40 -5.59 -14.13
N ILE A 34 1.67 -6.74 -13.53
CA ILE A 34 2.08 -6.83 -12.12
C ILE A 34 3.38 -6.06 -11.89
N THR A 35 4.36 -6.18 -12.79
CA THR A 35 5.60 -5.40 -12.74
C THR A 35 5.32 -3.89 -12.75
N VAL A 36 4.47 -3.40 -13.65
CA VAL A 36 4.10 -1.97 -13.70
C VAL A 36 3.42 -1.53 -12.41
N VAL A 37 2.49 -2.33 -11.88
CA VAL A 37 1.80 -2.03 -10.61
C VAL A 37 2.79 -1.94 -9.45
N LEU A 38 3.77 -2.85 -9.37
CA LEU A 38 4.80 -2.82 -8.33
C LEU A 38 5.76 -1.63 -8.47
N ILE A 39 6.06 -1.21 -9.71
CA ILE A 39 6.82 0.02 -9.96
C ILE A 39 6.03 1.24 -9.45
N VAL A 40 4.74 1.34 -9.77
CA VAL A 40 3.87 2.43 -9.29
C VAL A 40 3.79 2.42 -7.76
N PHE A 41 3.62 1.24 -7.15
CA PHE A 41 3.66 1.07 -5.70
C PHE A 41 4.99 1.57 -5.10
N GLY A 42 6.12 1.20 -5.70
CA GLY A 42 7.45 1.63 -5.26
C GLY A 42 7.68 3.14 -5.36
N ILE A 43 7.21 3.77 -6.44
CA ILE A 43 7.22 5.23 -6.59
C ILE A 43 6.34 5.88 -5.51
N GLY A 44 5.15 5.33 -5.28
CA GLY A 44 4.28 5.74 -4.17
C GLY A 44 5.01 5.66 -2.82
N GLY A 45 5.70 4.57 -2.54
CA GLY A 45 6.50 4.40 -1.32
C GLY A 45 7.61 5.42 -1.17
N ALA A 46 8.32 5.73 -2.25
CA ALA A 46 9.34 6.77 -2.25
C ALA A 46 8.75 8.15 -1.91
N VAL A 47 7.61 8.51 -2.51
CA VAL A 47 6.89 9.76 -2.20
C VAL A 47 6.38 9.74 -0.76
N GLY A 48 5.83 8.60 -0.32
CA GLY A 48 5.38 8.35 1.04
C GLY A 48 6.46 8.62 2.08
N ASN A 49 7.71 8.18 1.85
CA ASN A 49 8.84 8.43 2.75
C ASN A 49 9.12 9.92 2.97
N PHE A 50 9.03 10.75 1.93
CA PHE A 50 9.20 12.20 2.09
C PHE A 50 8.05 12.82 2.90
N ILE A 51 6.82 12.35 2.65
CA ILE A 51 5.63 12.80 3.40
C ILE A 51 5.77 12.37 4.87
N GLY A 52 6.07 11.10 5.14
CA GLY A 52 6.28 10.53 6.47
C GLY A 52 7.39 11.25 7.22
N GLY A 53 8.53 11.50 6.58
CA GLY A 53 9.62 12.29 7.15
C GLY A 53 9.19 13.69 7.61
N HIS A 54 8.24 14.32 6.91
CA HIS A 54 7.68 15.60 7.33
C HIS A 54 6.59 15.47 8.41
N THR A 55 5.65 14.53 8.26
CA THR A 55 4.49 14.39 9.16
C THR A 55 4.86 13.80 10.51
N VAL A 56 5.86 12.92 10.57
CA VAL A 56 6.33 12.29 11.81
C VAL A 56 6.87 13.32 12.79
N ASN A 57 7.48 14.41 12.30
CA ASN A 57 7.93 15.53 13.13
C ASN A 57 6.77 16.28 13.82
N LYS A 58 5.56 16.26 13.23
CA LYS A 58 4.36 16.85 13.84
C LYS A 58 3.70 15.88 14.81
N SER A 59 3.50 14.63 14.38
CA SER A 59 2.95 13.57 15.22
C SER A 59 3.32 12.20 14.66
N LEU A 60 4.18 11.49 15.39
CA LEU A 60 4.53 10.11 15.08
C LEU A 60 3.28 9.21 15.10
N ARG A 61 2.47 9.28 16.16
CA ARG A 61 1.25 8.46 16.27
C ARG A 61 0.24 8.78 15.18
N GLY A 62 0.05 10.07 14.87
CA GLY A 62 -0.87 10.50 13.81
C GLY A 62 -0.46 9.95 12.44
N SER A 63 0.83 10.03 12.12
CA SER A 63 1.36 9.53 10.83
C SER A 63 1.08 8.04 10.64
N PHE A 64 1.39 7.21 11.64
CA PHE A 64 1.14 5.77 11.56
C PHE A 64 -0.36 5.41 11.56
N ILE A 65 -1.22 6.16 12.28
CA ILE A 65 -2.68 5.93 12.22
C ILE A 65 -3.21 6.23 10.81
N VAL A 66 -2.84 7.37 10.25
CA VAL A 66 -3.28 7.78 8.91
C VAL A 66 -2.76 6.81 7.85
N GLY A 67 -1.47 6.45 7.90
CA GLY A 67 -0.90 5.43 7.01
C GLY A 67 -1.62 4.09 7.13
N GLY A 68 -1.90 3.64 8.36
CA GLY A 68 -2.62 2.38 8.58
C GLY A 68 -4.05 2.40 8.04
N LEU A 69 -4.76 3.52 8.19
CA LEU A 69 -6.10 3.70 7.60
C LEU A 69 -6.06 3.71 6.08
N ILE A 70 -5.07 4.36 5.46
CA ILE A 70 -4.89 4.36 4.01
C ILE A 70 -4.56 2.95 3.51
N MET A 71 -3.73 2.19 4.23
CA MET A 71 -3.48 0.77 3.93
C MET A 71 -4.79 -0.02 3.94
N VAL A 72 -5.58 0.06 5.02
CA VAL A 72 -6.86 -0.66 5.13
C VAL A 72 -7.82 -0.26 4.00
N ALA A 73 -7.95 1.04 3.73
CA ALA A 73 -8.77 1.54 2.64
C ALA A 73 -8.31 0.99 1.28
N SER A 74 -7.00 0.90 1.05
CA SER A 74 -6.44 0.36 -0.20
C SER A 74 -6.74 -1.13 -0.37
N LEU A 75 -6.65 -1.93 0.70
CA LEU A 75 -7.03 -3.34 0.66
C LEU A 75 -8.54 -3.51 0.38
N VAL A 76 -9.39 -2.67 0.99
CA VAL A 76 -10.83 -2.66 0.69
C VAL A 76 -11.10 -2.25 -0.76
N LEU A 77 -10.35 -1.30 -1.31
CA LEU A 77 -10.44 -0.92 -2.72
C LEU A 77 -10.05 -2.08 -3.63
N LEU A 78 -9.00 -2.84 -3.31
CA LEU A 78 -8.68 -4.06 -4.06
C LEU A 78 -9.87 -5.03 -4.03
N LEU A 79 -10.47 -5.30 -2.87
CA LEU A 79 -11.63 -6.20 -2.79
C LEU A 79 -12.86 -5.72 -3.57
N THR A 80 -13.09 -4.41 -3.68
CA THR A 80 -14.31 -3.86 -4.28
C THR A 80 -14.18 -3.51 -5.76
N ILE A 81 -13.02 -3.00 -6.18
CA ILE A 81 -12.77 -2.54 -7.56
C ILE A 81 -11.50 -3.16 -8.18
N GLY A 82 -10.87 -4.12 -7.50
CA GLY A 82 -9.64 -4.78 -7.95
C GLY A 82 -9.82 -5.62 -9.20
N ALA A 83 -11.03 -6.04 -9.58
CA ALA A 83 -11.28 -6.74 -10.85
C ALA A 83 -10.98 -5.87 -12.09
N ASN A 84 -10.88 -4.54 -11.94
CA ASN A 84 -10.49 -3.62 -13.00
C ASN A 84 -9.03 -3.17 -12.81
N LYS A 85 -8.23 -3.22 -13.88
CA LYS A 85 -6.83 -2.75 -13.91
C LYS A 85 -6.67 -1.32 -13.38
N VAL A 86 -7.61 -0.43 -13.67
CA VAL A 86 -7.57 0.96 -13.17
C VAL A 86 -7.76 1.00 -11.66
N GLY A 87 -8.68 0.18 -11.12
CA GLY A 87 -8.90 0.05 -9.68
C GLY A 87 -7.68 -0.46 -8.94
N VAL A 88 -6.98 -1.46 -9.52
CA VAL A 88 -5.71 -1.96 -8.99
C VAL A 88 -4.65 -0.85 -8.92
N ILE A 89 -4.47 -0.08 -10.00
CA ILE A 89 -3.47 1.00 -10.03
C ILE A 89 -3.76 2.04 -8.95
N ILE A 90 -5.02 2.47 -8.81
CA ILE A 90 -5.42 3.44 -7.78
C ILE A 90 -5.13 2.90 -6.38
N ALA A 91 -5.60 1.69 -6.08
CA ALA A 91 -5.44 1.09 -4.76
C ALA A 91 -3.95 0.87 -4.41
N MET A 92 -3.16 0.38 -5.37
CA MET A 92 -1.73 0.15 -5.18
C MET A 92 -0.92 1.45 -5.08
N THR A 93 -1.35 2.53 -5.73
CA THR A 93 -0.73 3.85 -5.58
C THR A 93 -0.97 4.40 -4.18
N LEU A 94 -2.22 4.36 -3.71
CA LEU A 94 -2.59 4.81 -2.36
C LEU A 94 -1.87 4.00 -1.29
N TRP A 95 -1.81 2.68 -1.46
CA TRP A 95 -1.10 1.83 -0.53
C TRP A 95 0.41 2.07 -0.55
N GLY A 96 1.00 2.28 -1.73
CA GLY A 96 2.41 2.66 -1.86
C GLY A 96 2.73 3.91 -1.05
N LEU A 97 1.90 4.96 -1.17
CA LEU A 97 2.05 6.18 -0.38
C LEU A 97 2.01 5.90 1.13
N ALA A 98 1.09 5.04 1.59
CA ALA A 98 0.99 4.66 3.00
C ALA A 98 2.16 3.83 3.50
N PHE A 99 2.70 2.95 2.64
CA PHE A 99 3.84 2.09 2.98
C PHE A 99 5.09 2.90 3.31
N GLY A 100 5.27 4.06 2.68
CA GLY A 100 6.40 4.96 2.96
C GLY A 100 6.24 5.86 4.18
N VAL A 101 5.06 5.94 4.80
CA VAL A 101 4.83 6.79 5.99
C VAL A 101 5.29 6.08 7.26
#